data_AF-A0A357L532-F1
#
_entry.id   AF-A0A357L532-F1
#
_cell.length_a   1.000
_cell.length_b   1.000
_cell.length_c   1.000
_cell.angle_alpha   90.00
_cell.angle_beta   90.00
_cell.angle_gamma   90.00
#
_symmetry.space_group_name_H-M   'P 1'
#
loop_
_entity.id
_entity.type
_entity.pdbx_description
1 polymer ?
#
loop_
_entity_poly.entity_id
_entity_poly.type
_entity_poly.pdbx_seq_one_letter_code
_entity_poly.pdbx_strand_id
1 'polypeptide(L)'
;MRAPLPIDEALPRIKSALAADTRLVLAAPPGAGKTTQVPLALLDEDWLDGRRIIMLEPRRIAARMAAERMAAALGERTGETIGLATRVDRRVSAKTRIEVVTDGLFTRRILNEPDLPDTGAVLFDEFHERSLAADLGLALA
;
A
#
# COMPACT_ATOMS: atom_id res chain seq x y z
N MET A 1 -6.33 19.81 11.44
CA MET A 1 -4.94 19.48 11.08
C MET A 1 -4.54 18.20 11.80
N ARG A 2 -3.91 17.24 11.10
CA ARG A 2 -3.41 16.02 11.75
C ARG A 2 -2.11 16.34 12.50
N ALA A 3 -1.87 15.63 13.61
CA ALA A 3 -0.57 15.64 14.26
C ALA A 3 0.52 15.09 13.30
N PRO A 4 1.70 15.74 13.26
CA PRO A 4 2.83 15.26 12.47
C PRO A 4 3.29 13.89 12.98
N LEU A 5 3.68 13.02 12.06
CA LEU A 5 4.23 11.68 12.33
C LEU A 5 5.70 11.66 11.93
N PRO A 6 6.54 10.81 12.54
CA PRO A 6 7.97 10.72 12.22
C PRO A 6 8.27 10.48 10.73
N ILE A 7 7.37 9.80 10.01
CA ILE A 7 7.55 9.55 8.57
C ILE A 7 7.42 10.82 7.71
N ASP A 8 6.75 11.87 8.21
CA ASP A 8 6.46 13.08 7.43
C ASP A 8 7.76 13.78 6.97
N GLU A 9 8.81 13.75 7.79
CA GLU A 9 10.15 14.27 7.46
C GLU A 9 10.86 13.46 6.35
N ALA A 10 10.52 12.18 6.19
CA ALA A 10 11.11 11.30 5.20
C ALA A 10 10.37 11.32 3.85
N LEU A 11 9.14 11.83 3.79
CA LEU A 11 8.31 11.80 2.58
C LEU A 11 8.97 12.45 1.35
N PRO A 12 9.62 13.64 1.45
CA PRO A 12 10.30 14.22 0.29
C PRO A 12 11.40 13.32 -0.27
N ARG A 13 12.16 12.67 0.61
CA ARG A 13 13.22 11.74 0.22
C ARG A 13 12.67 10.46 -0.39
N ILE A 14 11.55 9.95 0.12
CA ILE A 14 10.85 8.78 -0.43
C ILE A 14 10.37 9.07 -1.86
N LYS A 15 9.70 10.20 -2.08
CA LYS A 15 9.22 10.65 -3.40
C LYS A 15 10.37 10.80 -4.38
N SER A 16 11.43 11.52 -3.98
CA SER A 16 12.61 11.73 -4.83
C SER A 16 13.33 10.43 -5.18
N ALA A 17 13.40 9.46 -4.26
CA ALA A 17 14.02 8.18 -4.53
C ALA A 17 13.19 7.35 -5.53
N LEU A 18 11.86 7.31 -5.37
CA LEU A 18 10.97 6.57 -6.28
C LEU A 18 10.81 7.24 -7.66
N ALA A 19 11.06 8.55 -7.75
CA ALA A 19 11.13 9.23 -9.04
C ALA A 19 12.44 8.90 -9.81
N ALA A 20 13.51 8.57 -9.10
CA ALA A 20 14.81 8.24 -9.69
C ALA A 20 15.00 6.73 -9.95
N ASP A 21 14.43 5.89 -9.09
CA ASP A 21 14.59 4.44 -9.10
C ASP A 21 13.26 3.73 -8.88
N THR A 22 13.13 2.49 -9.35
CA THR A 22 11.89 1.71 -9.24
C THR A 22 11.72 0.99 -7.90
N ARG A 23 12.70 1.08 -6.99
CA ARG A 23 12.74 0.29 -5.74
C ARG A 23 13.26 1.10 -4.57
N LEU A 24 12.61 0.94 -3.43
CA LEU A 24 13.01 1.58 -2.17
C LEU A 24 12.75 0.64 -0.99
N VAL A 25 13.73 0.51 -0.10
CA VAL A 25 13.55 -0.15 1.20
C VAL A 25 13.36 0.92 2.27
N LEU A 26 12.23 0.87 2.96
CA LEU A 26 11.89 1.79 4.03
C LEU A 26 11.97 1.10 5.40
N ALA A 27 12.92 1.53 6.23
CA ALA A 27 13.01 1.12 7.63
C ALA A 27 12.64 2.30 8.53
N ALA A 28 11.63 2.11 9.39
CA ALA A 28 11.28 3.06 10.44
C ALA A 28 10.69 2.29 11.64
N PRO A 29 10.68 2.85 12.86
CA PRO A 29 10.06 2.18 14.01
C PRO A 29 8.54 1.97 13.82
N PRO A 30 7.94 1.00 14.53
CA PRO A 30 6.48 0.87 14.61
C PRO A 30 5.83 2.19 15.05
N GLY A 31 4.62 2.47 14.55
CA GLY A 31 3.91 3.71 14.87
C GLY A 31 4.44 4.97 14.15
N ALA A 32 5.53 4.89 13.38
CA ALA A 32 6.07 6.04 12.63
C ALA A 32 5.13 6.58 11.53
N GLY A 33 4.09 5.81 11.14
CA GLY A 33 3.10 6.22 10.15
C GLY A 33 3.26 5.61 8.75
N LYS A 34 4.29 4.78 8.52
CA LYS A 34 4.65 4.18 7.21
C LYS A 34 3.44 3.72 6.39
N THR A 35 2.69 2.74 6.92
CA THR A 35 1.51 2.09 6.31
C THR A 35 0.42 3.04 5.84
N THR A 36 0.32 4.22 6.45
CA THR A 36 -0.85 5.11 6.29
C THR A 36 -0.49 6.43 5.65
N GLN A 37 0.79 6.78 5.59
CA GLN A 37 1.27 8.05 5.05
C GLN A 37 1.98 7.89 3.74
N VAL A 38 2.80 6.84 3.63
CA VAL A 38 3.55 6.60 2.41
C VAL A 38 2.60 6.37 1.23
N PRO A 39 1.61 5.46 1.30
CA PRO A 39 0.72 5.25 0.15
C PRO A 39 -0.02 6.54 -0.27
N LEU A 40 -0.53 7.30 0.70
CA LEU A 40 -1.24 8.56 0.45
C LEU A 40 -0.33 9.61 -0.20
N ALA A 41 0.91 9.73 0.27
CA ALA A 41 1.87 10.68 -0.28
C ALA A 41 2.27 10.36 -1.72
N LEU A 42 2.12 9.12 -2.17
CA LEU A 42 2.49 8.67 -3.51
C LEU A 42 1.34 8.76 -4.54
N LEU A 43 0.11 9.06 -4.12
CA LEU A 43 -1.09 9.03 -4.99
C LEU A 43 -1.01 9.94 -6.23
N ASP A 44 -0.32 11.07 -6.08
CA ASP A 44 -0.24 12.16 -7.06
C ASP A 44 1.16 12.26 -7.69
N GLU A 45 2.01 11.24 -7.54
CA GLU A 45 3.32 11.23 -8.17
C GLU A 45 3.22 10.92 -9.67
N ASP A 46 3.94 11.67 -10.51
CA ASP A 46 3.87 11.55 -11.97
C ASP A 46 4.18 10.14 -12.47
N TRP A 47 5.16 9.45 -11.85
CA TRP A 47 5.55 8.09 -12.24
C TRP A 47 4.44 7.05 -11.99
N LEU A 48 3.51 7.34 -11.09
CA LEU A 48 2.36 6.47 -10.84
C LEU A 48 1.35 6.54 -12.00
N ASP A 49 1.30 7.68 -12.72
CA ASP A 49 0.48 7.90 -13.91
C ASP A 49 -1.00 7.51 -13.71
N GLY A 50 -1.57 7.92 -12.57
CA GLY A 50 -2.96 7.61 -12.23
C GLY A 50 -3.26 6.14 -11.92
N ARG A 51 -2.27 5.24 -12.03
CA ARG A 51 -2.43 3.81 -11.73
C ARG A 51 -2.64 3.55 -10.24
N ARG A 52 -3.02 2.32 -9.92
CA ARG A 52 -3.29 1.85 -8.56
C ARG A 52 -2.00 1.50 -7.81
N ILE A 53 -2.00 1.79 -6.52
CA ILE A 53 -1.05 1.26 -5.54
C ILE A 53 -1.68 0.04 -4.87
N ILE A 54 -0.99 -1.09 -4.87
CA ILE A 54 -1.36 -2.26 -4.06
C ILE A 54 -0.47 -2.26 -2.81
N MET A 55 -1.08 -2.25 -1.62
CA MET A 55 -0.34 -2.33 -0.35
C MET A 55 -0.66 -3.64 0.35
N LEU A 56 0.34 -4.48 0.53
CA LEU A 56 0.24 -5.72 1.28
C LEU A 56 0.33 -5.42 2.77
N GLU A 57 -0.60 -5.97 3.54
CA GLU A 57 -0.56 -6.00 5.00
C GLU A 57 -0.95 -7.42 5.46
N PRO A 58 -0.02 -8.21 6.03
CA PRO A 58 -0.24 -9.63 6.33
C PRO A 58 -1.35 -9.85 7.37
N ARG A 59 -1.58 -8.91 8.28
CA ARG A 59 -2.55 -9.05 9.36
C ARG A 59 -3.89 -8.45 8.96
N ARG A 60 -4.92 -9.30 8.82
CA ARG A 60 -6.29 -8.88 8.42
C ARG A 60 -6.85 -7.68 9.18
N ILE A 61 -6.65 -7.64 10.50
CA ILE A 61 -7.15 -6.53 11.34
C ILE A 61 -6.36 -5.25 11.05
N ALA A 62 -5.03 -5.34 10.92
CA ALA A 62 -4.20 -4.21 10.54
C ALA A 62 -4.54 -3.71 9.13
N ALA A 63 -4.78 -4.60 8.16
CA ALA A 63 -5.20 -4.23 6.81
C ALA A 63 -6.50 -3.41 6.82
N ARG A 64 -7.50 -3.87 7.58
CA ARG A 64 -8.75 -3.13 7.79
C ARG A 64 -8.47 -1.76 8.41
N MET A 65 -7.74 -1.71 9.52
CA MET A 65 -7.46 -0.47 10.24
C MET A 65 -6.66 0.52 9.39
N ALA A 66 -5.72 0.05 8.58
CA ALA A 66 -4.94 0.86 7.65
C ALA A 66 -5.84 1.47 6.57
N ALA A 67 -6.70 0.66 5.94
CA ALA A 67 -7.65 1.13 4.93
C ALA A 67 -8.66 2.14 5.52
N GLU A 68 -9.20 1.88 6.71
CA GLU A 68 -10.12 2.78 7.40
C GLU A 68 -9.42 4.09 7.80
N ARG A 69 -8.18 4.02 8.31
CA ARG A 69 -7.41 5.22 8.70
C ARG A 69 -7.03 6.08 7.49
N MET A 70 -6.64 5.47 6.38
CA MET A 70 -6.33 6.21 5.15
C MET A 70 -7.59 6.85 4.55
N ALA A 71 -8.72 6.13 4.50
CA ALA A 71 -9.98 6.69 4.02
C ALA A 71 -10.43 7.88 4.89
N ALA A 72 -10.36 7.75 6.21
CA ALA A 72 -10.68 8.82 7.14
C ALA A 72 -9.75 10.04 6.97
N ALA A 73 -8.47 9.84 6.64
CA ALA A 73 -7.54 10.93 6.37
C ALA A 73 -7.91 11.74 5.11
N LEU A 74 -8.63 11.11 4.17
CA LEU A 74 -9.17 11.75 2.97
C LEU A 74 -10.63 12.24 3.17
N GLY A 75 -11.23 12.02 4.34
CA GLY A 75 -12.62 12.39 4.61
C GLY A 75 -13.66 11.52 3.91
N GLU A 76 -13.29 10.31 3.48
CA GLU A 76 -14.14 9.35 2.76
C GLU A 76 -14.30 8.03 3.52
N ARG A 77 -15.05 7.08 2.94
CA ARG A 77 -15.20 5.72 3.48
C ARG A 77 -14.33 4.74 2.70
N THR A 78 -13.88 3.67 3.36
CA THR A 78 -13.26 2.54 2.67
C THR A 78 -14.19 1.97 1.60
N GLY A 79 -13.66 1.76 0.39
CA GLY A 79 -14.40 1.41 -0.82
C GLY A 79 -14.41 2.51 -1.87
N GLU A 80 -14.00 3.73 -1.50
CA GLU A 80 -13.83 4.87 -2.40
C GLU A 80 -12.39 4.88 -2.96
N THR A 81 -11.60 5.92 -2.71
CA THR A 81 -10.18 6.02 -3.12
C THR A 81 -9.36 4.93 -2.45
N ILE A 82 -9.65 4.62 -1.18
CA ILE A 82 -9.00 3.56 -0.42
C ILE A 82 -9.87 2.30 -0.39
N GLY A 83 -9.39 1.22 -0.99
CA GLY A 83 -10.02 -0.09 -0.99
C GLY A 83 -9.41 -1.06 0.02
N LEU A 84 -10.19 -2.09 0.37
CA LEU A 84 -9.77 -3.21 1.21
C LEU A 84 -10.11 -4.53 0.54
N ALA A 85 -9.14 -5.45 0.46
CA ALA A 85 -9.33 -6.79 -0.08
C ALA A 85 -8.69 -7.83 0.85
N THR A 86 -9.54 -8.54 1.58
CA THR A 86 -9.15 -9.70 2.41
C THR A 86 -10.01 -10.89 2.02
N ARG A 87 -9.72 -12.08 2.57
CA ARG A 87 -10.55 -13.27 2.33
C ARG A 87 -12.03 -13.09 2.76
N VAL A 88 -12.29 -12.25 3.75
CA VAL A 88 -13.62 -12.15 4.41
C VAL A 88 -14.29 -10.79 4.22
N ASP A 89 -13.56 -9.80 3.70
CA ASP A 89 -14.09 -8.46 3.45
C ASP A 89 -13.45 -7.90 2.18
N ARG A 90 -14.29 -7.43 1.26
CA ARG A 90 -13.89 -6.83 0.00
C ARG A 90 -14.70 -5.56 -0.25
N ARG A 91 -14.02 -4.42 -0.18
CA ARG A 91 -14.55 -3.07 -0.43
C ARG A 91 -13.62 -2.38 -1.43
N VAL A 92 -13.81 -2.68 -2.71
CA VAL A 92 -13.02 -2.12 -3.81
C VAL A 92 -14.00 -1.67 -4.88
N SER A 93 -13.75 -0.52 -5.50
CA SER A 93 -14.56 0.02 -6.59
C SER A 93 -13.69 0.50 -7.74
N ALA A 94 -14.31 0.96 -8.83
CA ALA A 94 -13.59 1.60 -9.92
C ALA A 94 -12.83 2.87 -9.50
N LYS A 95 -13.19 3.48 -8.35
CA LYS A 95 -12.51 4.66 -7.80
C LYS A 95 -11.26 4.32 -7.01
N THR A 96 -11.03 3.05 -6.67
CA THR A 96 -9.95 2.64 -5.77
C THR A 96 -8.58 2.88 -6.41
N ARG A 97 -7.81 3.77 -5.78
CA ARG A 97 -6.42 4.12 -6.13
C ARG A 97 -5.39 3.47 -5.21
N ILE A 98 -5.74 3.19 -3.95
CA ILE A 98 -4.93 2.36 -3.03
C ILE A 98 -5.76 1.15 -2.63
N GLU A 99 -5.30 -0.05 -2.96
CA GLU A 99 -5.91 -1.31 -2.52
C GLU A 99 -5.06 -1.93 -1.41
N VAL A 100 -5.58 -1.93 -0.18
CA VAL A 100 -4.97 -2.65 0.93
C VAL A 100 -5.38 -4.11 0.85
N VAL A 101 -4.41 -5.00 0.70
CA VAL A 101 -4.62 -6.42 0.44
C VAL A 101 -3.84 -7.30 1.42
N THR A 102 -4.40 -8.44 1.80
CA THR A 102 -3.61 -9.44 2.56
C THR A 102 -2.63 -10.16 1.63
N ASP A 103 -1.44 -10.48 2.13
CA ASP A 103 -0.37 -11.19 1.40
C ASP A 103 -0.86 -12.38 0.58
N GLY A 104 -1.59 -13.34 1.16
CA GLY A 104 -2.06 -14.52 0.44
C GLY A 104 -3.06 -14.23 -0.70
N LEU A 105 -3.80 -13.13 -0.63
CA LEU A 105 -4.68 -12.72 -1.73
C LEU A 105 -3.89 -12.06 -2.86
N PHE A 106 -2.86 -11.29 -2.52
CA PHE A 106 -1.91 -10.75 -3.50
C PHE A 106 -1.12 -11.86 -4.20
N THR A 107 -0.55 -12.81 -3.45
CA THR A 107 0.20 -13.94 -4.02
C THR A 107 -0.65 -14.73 -5.02
N ARG A 108 -1.92 -14.98 -4.70
CA ARG A 108 -2.84 -15.64 -5.65
C ARG A 108 -3.10 -14.77 -6.88
N ARG A 109 -3.20 -13.45 -6.73
CA ARG A 109 -3.42 -12.52 -7.85
C ARG A 109 -2.23 -12.52 -8.80
N ILE A 110 -1.02 -12.26 -8.31
CA ILE A 110 0.18 -12.15 -9.14
C ILE A 110 0.56 -13.47 -9.83
N LEU A 111 0.23 -14.62 -9.23
CA LEU A 111 0.39 -15.93 -9.88
C LEU A 111 -0.58 -16.14 -11.05
N ASN A 112 -1.78 -15.55 -10.99
CA ASN A 112 -2.78 -15.68 -12.05
C ASN A 112 -2.63 -14.59 -13.13
N GLU A 113 -2.20 -13.39 -12.75
CA GLU A 113 -2.08 -12.21 -13.61
C GLU A 113 -0.77 -11.47 -13.28
N PRO A 114 0.37 -11.94 -13.83
CA PRO A 114 1.70 -11.45 -13.46
C PRO A 114 1.99 -10.01 -13.91
N ASP A 115 1.27 -9.51 -14.90
CA ASP A 115 1.39 -8.15 -15.42
C ASP A 115 0.69 -7.11 -14.55
N LEU A 116 -0.13 -7.53 -13.57
CA LEU A 116 -0.84 -6.67 -12.61
C LEU A 116 -1.43 -5.42 -13.28
N PRO A 117 -2.40 -5.57 -14.20
CA PRO A 117 -2.92 -4.46 -15.00
C PRO A 117 -3.40 -3.32 -14.10
N ASP A 118 -3.21 -2.09 -14.60
CA ASP A 118 -3.52 -0.84 -13.90
C ASP A 118 -2.80 -0.65 -12.55
N THR A 119 -1.75 -1.43 -12.24
CA THR A 119 -0.91 -1.26 -11.05
C THR A 119 0.35 -0.48 -11.40
N GLY A 120 0.63 0.58 -10.64
CA GLY A 120 1.84 1.40 -10.77
C GLY A 120 2.85 1.19 -9.64
N ALA A 121 2.41 0.69 -8.49
CA ALA A 121 3.29 0.35 -7.37
C ALA A 121 2.74 -0.79 -6.51
N VAL A 122 3.66 -1.59 -5.96
CA VAL A 122 3.37 -2.60 -4.94
C VAL A 122 4.19 -2.28 -3.69
N LEU A 123 3.52 -2.13 -2.55
CA LEU A 123 4.12 -1.83 -1.25
C LEU A 123 4.00 -3.06 -0.36
N PHE A 124 5.13 -3.58 0.11
CA PHE A 124 5.18 -4.69 1.05
C PHE A 124 5.33 -4.16 2.47
N ASP A 125 4.22 -4.06 3.21
CA ASP A 125 4.29 -3.67 4.63
C ASP A 125 4.66 -4.87 5.51
N GLU A 126 5.22 -4.58 6.68
CA GLU A 126 5.64 -5.58 7.67
C GLU A 126 6.54 -6.70 7.07
N PHE A 127 7.32 -6.41 6.02
CA PHE A 127 8.18 -7.39 5.34
C PHE A 127 9.20 -8.09 6.27
N HIS A 128 9.47 -7.51 7.45
CA HIS A 128 10.28 -8.13 8.49
C HIS A 128 9.70 -9.43 9.06
N GLU A 129 8.40 -9.70 8.88
CA GLU A 129 7.76 -10.94 9.30
C GLU A 129 8.13 -12.16 8.43
N ARG A 130 8.75 -11.95 7.27
CA ARG A 130 9.22 -13.00 6.35
C ARG A 130 8.20 -14.13 6.13
N SER A 131 6.96 -13.76 5.81
CA SER A 131 5.96 -14.75 5.42
C SER A 131 6.31 -15.31 4.03
N LEU A 132 6.11 -16.61 3.82
CA LEU A 132 6.34 -17.24 2.51
C LEU A 132 5.54 -16.56 1.39
N ALA A 133 4.33 -16.09 1.71
CA ALA A 133 3.47 -15.39 0.77
C ALA A 133 4.03 -14.02 0.38
N ALA A 134 4.56 -13.26 1.36
CA ALA A 134 5.20 -11.98 1.11
C ALA A 134 6.52 -12.14 0.34
N ASP A 135 7.34 -13.14 0.68
CA ASP A 135 8.60 -13.43 -0.02
C ASP A 135 8.35 -13.86 -1.47
N LEU A 136 7.38 -14.77 -1.71
CA LEU A 136 6.99 -15.16 -3.06
C LEU A 136 6.38 -13.98 -3.83
N GLY A 137 5.56 -13.17 -3.17
CA GLY A 137 5.00 -11.95 -3.75
C GLY A 137 6.09 -10.98 -4.19
N LEU A 138 7.12 -10.78 -3.37
CA LEU A 138 8.25 -9.90 -3.69
C LEU A 138 9.10 -10.46 -4.83
N ALA A 139 9.29 -11.79 -4.90
CA ALA A 139 10.06 -12.43 -5.96
C ALA A 139 9.38 -12.34 -7.34
N LEU A 140 8.06 -12.21 -7.38
CA LEU A 140 7.26 -12.17 -8.61
C LEU A 140 6.93 -10.74 -9.08
N ALA A 141 7.02 -9.75 -8.19
CA ALA A 141 6.65 -8.35 -8.43
C ALA A 141 7.77 -7.47 -9.00
#